data_AF-A0A965FQ81-F1
#
_entry.id   AF-A0A965FQ81-F1
#
_cell.length_a   1.000
_cell.length_b   1.000
_cell.length_c   1.000
_cell.angle_alpha   90.00
_cell.angle_beta   90.00
_cell.angle_gamma   90.00
#
_symmetry.space_group_name_H-M   'P 1'
#
loop_
_entity.id
_entity.type
_entity.pdbx_description
1 polymer ?
#
loop_
_entity_poly.entity_id
_entity_poly.type
_entity_poly.pdbx_seq_one_letter_code
_entity_poly.pdbx_strand_id
1 'polypeptide(L)'
;YLASACARFPMVMVDPVHQIQTMATDGFYIYINPDFSKKLNEEHLKGVLAHELLHNLLGHNQRQGGRRRDIWHQAVDHATNLLLTELGFRLPKPNLCDPQYRGMSSEEIYRELLKHNPVSSNEKDPDASWDVLLEPGTGSPSANQEGPENLTPLEQQRIRDGLQQEFKRELRAMSGKLPGNLSGFLEQELQKAQQAKIPWQSILARFVSGLKRSDYRSFPFNKRHLWRGIGLPSIGIPGPEHLVVAVDTSGSMSSELLKQVLAEIDQIRVFSECRLTLIECDATIQKISEWEAWEDSTQAFS
;
A
#
# COMPACT_ATOMS: atom_id res chain seq x y z
N TYR A 1 -17.47 10.13 15.16
CA TYR A 1 -16.92 9.74 13.85
C TYR A 1 -15.81 8.69 13.97
N LEU A 2 -14.65 9.02 14.56
CA LEU A 2 -13.46 8.13 14.57
C LEU A 2 -13.75 6.70 15.06
N ALA A 3 -14.53 6.51 16.13
CA ALA A 3 -14.93 5.19 16.60
C ALA A 3 -15.71 4.36 15.55
N SER A 4 -16.62 5.00 14.80
CA SER A 4 -17.36 4.32 13.72
C SER A 4 -16.48 4.03 12.51
N ALA A 5 -15.46 4.85 12.24
CA ALA A 5 -14.51 4.63 11.16
C ALA A 5 -13.54 3.49 11.50
N CYS A 6 -13.02 3.44 12.74
CA CYS A 6 -12.20 2.32 13.23
C CYS A 6 -12.93 0.99 13.10
N ALA A 7 -14.22 0.91 13.43
CA ALA A 7 -15.01 -0.32 13.36
C ALA A 7 -15.20 -0.88 11.93
N ARG A 8 -14.92 -0.10 10.88
CA ARG A 8 -15.03 -0.51 9.48
C ARG A 8 -13.71 -1.04 8.91
N PHE A 9 -12.59 -0.83 9.60
CA PHE A 9 -11.32 -1.45 9.23
C PHE A 9 -11.20 -2.82 9.91
N PRO A 10 -10.88 -3.89 9.18
CA PRO A 10 -10.70 -5.19 9.80
C PRO A 10 -9.48 -5.16 10.72
N MET A 11 -9.66 -5.61 11.95
CA MET A 11 -8.59 -5.73 12.93
C MET A 11 -8.07 -7.16 12.97
N VAL A 12 -6.77 -7.33 12.85
CA VAL A 12 -6.10 -8.64 12.87
C VAL A 12 -5.24 -8.73 14.11
N MET A 13 -5.56 -9.69 14.98
CA MET A 13 -4.70 -9.99 16.13
C MET A 13 -3.45 -10.71 15.62
N VAL A 14 -2.29 -10.13 15.87
CA VAL A 14 -1.01 -10.74 15.49
C VAL A 14 -0.35 -11.40 16.70
N ASP A 15 0.17 -12.61 16.51
CA ASP A 15 0.98 -13.26 17.53
C ASP A 15 2.29 -12.47 17.68
N PRO A 16 2.74 -12.12 18.91
CA PRO A 16 4.00 -11.41 19.18
C PRO A 16 5.27 -12.01 18.56
N VAL A 17 5.21 -13.25 18.05
CA VAL A 17 6.29 -13.84 17.23
C VAL A 17 6.46 -13.13 15.87
N HIS A 18 5.42 -12.44 15.37
CA HIS A 18 5.48 -11.60 14.18
C HIS A 18 6.15 -10.27 14.55
N GLN A 19 6.96 -9.72 13.63
CA GLN A 19 7.87 -8.58 13.80
C GLN A 19 7.23 -7.22 14.21
N ILE A 20 5.98 -7.22 14.69
CA ILE A 20 5.20 -6.04 15.08
C ILE A 20 5.21 -5.93 16.61
N GLN A 21 6.02 -5.00 17.12
CA GLN A 21 6.18 -4.80 18.56
C GLN A 21 5.02 -4.03 19.22
N THR A 22 4.23 -3.31 18.42
CA THR A 22 3.17 -2.38 18.85
C THR A 22 1.89 -2.61 18.05
N MET A 23 1.26 -1.57 17.49
CA MET A 23 0.24 -1.72 16.44
C MET A 23 0.87 -1.35 15.11
N ALA A 24 0.21 -1.73 14.02
CA ALA A 24 0.68 -1.43 12.68
C ALA A 24 -0.48 -1.39 11.70
N THR A 25 -0.27 -0.76 10.55
CA THR A 25 -1.19 -0.81 9.44
C THR A 25 -0.49 -1.02 8.09
N ASP A 26 -1.12 -1.79 7.21
CA ASP A 26 -0.71 -1.95 5.80
C ASP A 26 -1.51 -1.03 4.84
N GLY A 27 -2.28 -0.10 5.40
CA GLY A 27 -3.14 0.81 4.65
C GLY A 27 -4.59 0.36 4.58
N PHE A 28 -4.93 -0.83 5.08
CA PHE A 28 -6.32 -1.28 5.22
C PHE A 28 -6.54 -2.10 6.50
N TYR A 29 -5.71 -3.10 6.77
CA TYR A 29 -5.80 -3.88 7.99
C TYR A 29 -5.09 -3.15 9.14
N ILE A 30 -5.71 -3.16 10.32
CA ILE A 30 -5.06 -2.72 11.56
C ILE A 30 -4.60 -3.97 12.30
N TYR A 31 -3.29 -4.10 12.46
CA TYR A 31 -2.66 -5.22 13.17
C TYR A 31 -2.47 -4.86 14.64
N ILE A 32 -3.00 -5.71 15.52
CA ILE A 32 -3.03 -5.47 16.96
C ILE A 32 -2.13 -6.48 17.65
N ASN A 33 -1.06 -6.01 18.28
CA ASN A 33 -0.30 -6.82 19.23
C ASN A 33 -1.05 -6.84 20.58
N PRO A 34 -1.52 -8.01 21.05
CA PRO A 34 -2.28 -8.11 22.30
C PRO A 34 -1.44 -7.76 23.54
N ASP A 35 -0.14 -8.07 23.54
CA ASP A 35 0.72 -7.88 24.71
C ASP A 35 1.16 -6.43 24.90
N PHE A 36 1.31 -5.70 23.79
CA PHE A 36 1.43 -4.25 23.83
C PHE A 36 0.12 -3.61 24.30
N SER A 37 -1.01 -4.02 23.71
CA SER A 37 -2.32 -3.42 23.98
C SER A 37 -2.75 -3.56 25.44
N LYS A 38 -2.45 -4.69 26.08
CA LYS A 38 -2.72 -4.94 27.52
C LYS A 38 -1.96 -3.99 28.46
N LYS A 39 -0.83 -3.42 28.02
CA LYS A 39 -0.02 -2.50 28.84
C LYS A 39 -0.55 -1.06 28.78
N LEU A 40 -1.43 -0.75 27.84
CA LEU A 40 -2.00 0.59 27.66
C LEU A 40 -3.25 0.77 28.52
N ASN A 41 -3.44 2.00 29.02
CA ASN A 41 -4.72 2.41 29.56
C ASN A 41 -5.69 2.77 28.41
N GLU A 42 -6.97 2.95 28.74
CA GLU A 42 -8.01 3.23 27.75
C GLU A 42 -7.73 4.48 26.90
N GLU A 43 -7.19 5.55 27.51
CA GLU A 43 -6.90 6.79 26.80
C GLU A 43 -5.74 6.64 25.80
N HIS A 44 -4.68 5.93 26.19
CA HIS A 44 -3.57 5.61 25.28
C HIS A 44 -4.00 4.65 24.18
N LEU A 45 -4.84 3.66 24.48
CA LEU A 45 -5.36 2.72 23.49
C LEU A 45 -6.20 3.43 22.43
N LYS A 46 -7.08 4.36 22.84
CA LYS A 46 -7.82 5.23 21.91
C LYS A 46 -6.89 6.06 21.05
N GLY A 47 -5.82 6.60 21.64
CA GLY A 47 -4.80 7.38 20.93
C GLY A 47 -4.10 6.57 19.84
N VAL A 48 -3.61 5.36 20.17
CA VAL A 48 -2.94 4.48 19.21
C VAL A 48 -3.90 4.02 18.11
N LEU A 49 -5.14 3.64 18.44
CA LEU A 49 -6.12 3.28 17.41
C LEU A 49 -6.47 4.44 16.48
N ALA A 50 -6.54 5.67 17.01
CA ALA A 50 -6.75 6.86 16.19
C ALA A 50 -5.54 7.16 15.29
N HIS A 51 -4.33 6.88 15.76
CA HIS A 51 -3.08 6.97 14.99
C HIS A 51 -3.11 6.05 13.77
N GLU A 52 -3.32 4.74 13.98
CA GLU A 52 -3.40 3.76 12.88
C GLU A 52 -4.50 4.12 11.86
N LEU A 53 -5.66 4.58 12.37
CA LEU A 53 -6.76 5.02 11.54
C LEU A 53 -6.36 6.20 10.65
N LEU A 54 -5.64 7.18 11.19
CA LEU A 54 -5.20 8.34 10.42
C LEU A 54 -4.17 7.97 9.35
N HIS A 55 -3.27 7.01 9.61
CA HIS A 55 -2.38 6.49 8.56
C HIS A 55 -3.16 5.91 7.38
N ASN A 56 -4.28 5.21 7.64
CA ASN A 56 -5.16 4.67 6.61
C ASN A 56 -5.94 5.75 5.88
N LEU A 57 -6.57 6.68 6.61
CA LEU A 57 -7.39 7.74 6.03
C LEU A 57 -6.56 8.73 5.23
N LEU A 58 -5.38 9.12 5.72
CA LEU A 58 -4.48 10.08 5.06
C LEU A 58 -3.57 9.42 4.01
N GLY A 59 -3.72 8.11 3.80
CA GLY A 59 -3.04 7.37 2.76
C GLY A 59 -1.52 7.37 2.88
N HIS A 60 -0.98 7.36 4.09
CA HIS A 60 0.45 7.48 4.34
C HIS A 60 1.27 6.37 3.67
N ASN A 61 0.71 5.16 3.58
CA ASN A 61 1.30 4.03 2.84
C ASN A 61 1.38 4.30 1.33
N GLN A 62 0.31 4.80 0.71
CA GLN A 62 0.31 5.09 -0.73
C GLN A 62 1.17 6.31 -1.06
N ARG A 63 1.19 7.32 -0.17
CA ARG A 63 1.97 8.54 -0.33
C ARG A 63 3.48 8.33 -0.19
N GLN A 64 3.93 7.22 0.39
CA GLN A 64 5.36 6.92 0.50
C GLN A 64 6.06 6.94 -0.87
N GLY A 65 5.47 6.28 -1.88
CA GLY A 65 6.09 6.13 -3.20
C GLY A 65 7.52 5.57 -3.10
N GLY A 66 8.46 6.19 -3.83
CA GLY A 66 9.88 5.82 -3.81
C GLY A 66 10.73 6.48 -2.72
N ARG A 67 10.13 7.06 -1.68
CA ARG A 67 10.86 7.74 -0.60
C ARG A 67 11.58 6.74 0.33
N ARG A 68 12.58 7.23 1.05
CA ARG A 68 13.31 6.44 2.05
C ARG A 68 12.36 6.08 3.19
N ARG A 69 12.15 4.78 3.41
CA ARG A 69 11.10 4.24 4.28
C ARG A 69 11.27 4.66 5.74
N ASP A 70 12.49 4.55 6.25
CA ASP A 70 12.89 4.93 7.61
C ASP A 70 12.55 6.39 7.95
N ILE A 71 12.85 7.33 7.05
CA ILE A 71 12.54 8.75 7.25
C ILE A 71 11.04 8.99 7.03
N TRP A 72 10.45 8.35 6.02
CA TRP A 72 9.04 8.55 5.71
C TRP A 72 8.15 8.17 6.89
N HIS A 73 8.41 7.02 7.51
CA HIS A 73 7.69 6.55 8.71
C HIS A 73 7.81 7.56 9.85
N GLN A 74 9.02 8.03 10.17
CA GLN A 74 9.21 9.06 11.19
C GLN A 74 8.45 10.36 10.87
N ALA A 75 8.44 10.78 9.60
CA ALA A 75 7.77 12.01 9.18
C ALA A 75 6.25 11.93 9.33
N VAL A 76 5.65 10.80 8.93
CA VAL A 76 4.20 10.60 9.06
C VAL A 76 3.78 10.40 10.51
N ASP A 77 4.61 9.77 11.34
CA ASP A 77 4.36 9.64 12.77
C ASP A 77 4.39 11.01 13.46
N HIS A 78 5.39 11.84 13.15
CA HIS A 78 5.46 13.21 13.65
C HIS A 78 4.21 14.02 13.31
N ALA A 79 3.79 14.02 12.04
CA ALA A 79 2.59 14.72 11.61
C ALA A 79 1.33 14.21 12.32
N THR A 80 1.17 12.89 12.41
CA THR A 80 -0.02 12.24 12.99
C THR A 80 -0.11 12.45 14.50
N ASN A 81 1.00 12.29 15.22
CA ASN A 81 1.06 12.48 16.67
C ASN A 81 0.77 13.93 17.08
N LEU A 82 1.33 14.90 16.34
CA LEU A 82 1.08 16.32 16.58
C LEU A 82 -0.40 16.65 16.35
N LEU A 83 -0.98 16.17 15.25
CA LEU A 83 -2.40 16.33 14.92
C LEU A 83 -3.30 15.73 16.02
N LEU A 84 -3.03 14.50 16.46
CA LEU A 84 -3.80 13.85 17.52
C LEU A 84 -3.72 14.59 18.85
N THR A 85 -2.52 15.10 19.19
CA THR A 85 -2.32 15.91 20.40
C THR A 85 -3.12 17.21 20.34
N GLU A 86 -3.18 17.88 19.18
CA GLU A 86 -4.03 19.07 18.98
C GLU A 86 -5.52 18.77 19.07
N LEU A 87 -5.94 17.56 18.68
CA LEU A 87 -7.31 17.06 18.84
C LEU A 87 -7.62 16.58 20.27
N GLY A 88 -6.65 16.62 21.18
CA GLY A 88 -6.81 16.26 22.60
C GLY A 88 -6.62 14.79 22.93
N PHE A 89 -6.13 13.97 22.00
CA PHE A 89 -5.80 12.57 22.28
C PHE A 89 -4.53 12.45 23.14
N ARG A 90 -4.47 11.40 23.95
CA ARG A 90 -3.28 11.05 24.72
C ARG A 90 -2.58 9.87 24.08
N LEU A 91 -1.29 10.03 23.81
CA LEU A 91 -0.45 9.00 23.21
C LEU A 91 0.54 8.45 24.25
N PRO A 92 0.87 7.15 24.21
CA PRO A 92 1.90 6.58 25.06
C PRO A 92 3.27 7.21 24.77
N LYS A 93 4.19 7.17 25.74
CA LYS A 93 5.55 7.70 25.60
C LYS A 93 6.61 6.58 25.63
N PRO A 94 7.78 6.77 24.99
CA PRO A 94 8.12 7.85 24.04
C PRO A 94 7.19 7.92 22.82
N ASN A 95 7.17 9.04 22.12
CA ASN A 95 6.45 9.21 20.86
C ASN A 95 7.16 10.24 19.99
N LEU A 96 7.03 10.10 18.66
CA LEU A 96 7.56 11.05 17.70
C LEU A 96 6.61 12.26 17.64
N CYS A 97 6.78 13.23 18.52
CA CYS A 97 5.87 14.38 18.65
C CYS A 97 6.65 15.69 18.89
N ASP A 98 7.68 15.94 18.08
CA ASP A 98 8.52 17.14 18.20
C ASP A 98 7.74 18.42 17.83
N PRO A 99 7.59 19.40 18.75
CA PRO A 99 6.88 20.65 18.48
C PRO A 99 7.42 21.47 17.31
N GLN A 100 8.69 21.26 16.89
CA GLN A 100 9.27 22.01 15.77
C GLN A 100 8.55 21.73 14.43
N TYR A 101 7.91 20.56 14.30
CA TYR A 101 7.20 20.14 13.09
C TYR A 101 5.72 20.52 13.09
N ARG A 102 5.27 21.30 14.08
CA ARG A 102 3.86 21.66 14.25
C ARG A 102 3.32 22.43 13.04
N GLY A 103 2.21 21.94 12.48
CA GLY A 103 1.57 22.53 11.31
C GLY A 103 2.26 22.23 9.98
N MET A 104 3.36 21.46 9.99
CA MET A 104 3.99 20.95 8.77
C MET A 104 3.28 19.68 8.31
N SER A 105 3.22 19.49 6.99
CA SER A 105 2.76 18.24 6.39
C SER A 105 3.82 17.14 6.44
N SER A 106 3.39 15.88 6.31
CA SER A 106 4.30 14.72 6.30
C SER A 106 5.40 14.85 5.23
N GLU A 107 5.12 15.44 4.06
CA GLU A 107 6.15 15.71 3.04
C GLU A 107 7.17 16.77 3.43
N GLU A 108 6.76 17.79 4.18
CA GLU A 108 7.64 18.86 4.64
C GLU A 108 8.57 18.35 5.74
N ILE A 109 8.02 17.60 6.70
CA ILE A 109 8.79 16.95 7.77
C ILE A 109 9.79 15.97 7.16
N TYR A 110 9.39 15.18 6.17
CA TYR A 110 10.29 14.27 5.45
C TYR A 110 11.47 15.02 4.82
N ARG A 111 11.21 16.16 4.16
CA ARG A 111 12.26 16.99 3.56
C ARG A 111 13.21 17.54 4.61
N GLU A 112 12.72 17.92 5.79
CA GLU A 112 13.55 18.44 6.86
C GLU A 112 14.43 17.34 7.48
N LEU A 113 13.84 16.18 7.81
CA LEU A 113 14.58 15.03 8.32
C LEU A 113 15.66 14.55 7.36
N LEU A 114 15.40 14.63 6.05
CA LEU A 114 16.38 14.25 5.02
C LEU A 114 17.61 15.18 5.00
N LYS A 115 17.46 16.46 5.33
CA LYS A 115 18.60 17.39 5.42
C LYS A 115 19.56 17.00 6.54
N HIS A 116 19.02 16.49 7.64
CA HIS A 116 19.80 16.06 8.80
C HIS A 116 20.38 14.64 8.65
N ASN A 117 19.75 13.79 7.83
CA ASN A 117 20.19 12.43 7.55
C ASN A 117 20.29 12.13 6.04
N PRO A 118 21.22 12.78 5.30
CA PRO A 118 21.30 12.66 3.84
C PRO A 118 21.81 11.29 3.35
N VAL A 119 22.51 10.53 4.20
CA VAL A 119 23.05 9.20 3.87
C VAL A 119 22.08 8.12 4.34
N SER A 120 21.84 7.08 3.53
CA SER A 120 21.15 5.88 4.01
C SER A 120 22.07 5.18 5.02
N SER A 121 21.89 5.47 6.30
CA SER A 121 22.51 4.67 7.34
C SER A 121 21.97 3.25 7.19
N ASN A 122 22.85 2.31 6.83
CA ASN A 122 22.59 0.88 6.90
C ASN A 122 22.45 0.37 8.35
N GLU A 123 22.40 1.28 9.32
CA GLU A 123 22.23 0.99 10.73
C GLU A 123 20.74 1.06 11.03
N LYS A 124 20.15 -0.13 11.12
CA LYS A 124 18.87 -0.37 11.77
C LYS A 124 19.00 0.07 13.22
N ASP A 125 18.57 1.28 13.54
CA ASP A 125 18.22 1.63 14.91
C ASP A 125 16.75 1.20 15.11
N PRO A 126 16.46 0.08 15.81
CA PRO A 126 15.11 -0.48 15.87
C PRO A 126 14.18 0.27 16.84
N ASP A 127 14.67 1.31 17.53
CA ASP A 127 14.11 1.75 18.82
C ASP A 127 13.49 3.17 18.79
N ALA A 128 13.49 3.84 17.64
CA ALA A 128 13.02 5.24 17.55
C ALA A 128 11.62 5.42 16.93
N SER A 129 11.10 4.46 16.17
CA SER A 129 9.74 4.53 15.61
C SER A 129 8.84 3.52 16.32
N TRP A 130 7.72 4.03 16.83
CA TRP A 130 6.74 3.29 17.61
C TRP A 130 5.80 2.46 16.73
N ASP A 131 5.89 2.61 15.42
CA ASP A 131 4.93 2.08 14.46
C ASP A 131 5.68 1.45 13.27
N VAL A 132 5.16 0.33 12.79
CA VAL A 132 5.68 -0.34 11.60
C VAL A 132 4.61 -0.20 10.52
N LEU A 133 4.71 0.85 9.71
CA LEU A 133 3.94 0.93 8.46
C LEU A 133 4.38 -0.21 7.53
N LEU A 134 3.51 -1.21 7.38
CA LEU A 134 3.74 -2.36 6.51
C LEU A 134 3.55 -1.96 5.05
N GLU A 135 4.25 -2.63 4.14
CA GLU A 135 3.99 -2.38 2.72
C GLU A 135 2.59 -2.88 2.36
N PRO A 136 1.87 -2.18 1.45
CA PRO A 136 0.57 -2.62 0.99
C PRO A 136 0.57 -4.09 0.55
N GLY A 137 -0.23 -4.91 1.24
CA GLY A 137 -0.39 -6.34 0.95
C GLY A 137 0.69 -7.27 1.51
N THR A 138 1.66 -6.78 2.30
CA THR A 138 2.67 -7.64 2.96
C THR A 138 2.18 -8.32 4.23
N GLY A 139 1.05 -7.88 4.79
CA GLY A 139 0.40 -8.50 5.93
C GLY A 139 -0.71 -9.49 5.58
N SER A 140 -0.72 -10.05 4.34
CA SER A 140 -1.64 -11.15 4.03
C SER A 140 -1.53 -12.20 5.13
N PRO A 141 -2.63 -12.53 5.83
CA PRO A 141 -2.58 -13.58 6.84
C PRO A 141 -2.05 -14.83 6.14
N SER A 142 -1.04 -15.44 6.75
CA SER A 142 -0.58 -16.76 6.32
C SER A 142 -1.81 -17.65 6.14
N ALA A 143 -1.86 -18.44 5.07
CA ALA A 143 -3.03 -19.16 4.54
C ALA A 143 -3.75 -20.12 5.52
N ASN A 144 -3.39 -20.13 6.81
CA ASN A 144 -3.91 -20.97 7.87
C ASN A 144 -4.54 -20.19 9.05
N GLN A 145 -4.80 -18.89 8.93
CA GLN A 145 -5.64 -18.18 9.90
C GLN A 145 -6.98 -17.83 9.22
N GLU A 146 -8.07 -18.37 9.77
CA GLU A 146 -9.45 -18.03 9.41
C GLU A 146 -9.72 -16.56 9.75
N GLY A 147 -9.19 -15.65 8.93
CA GLY A 147 -9.51 -14.24 8.91
C GLY A 147 -10.73 -13.97 8.02
N PRO A 148 -11.38 -12.79 8.18
CA PRO A 148 -12.51 -12.40 7.34
C PRO A 148 -12.12 -12.49 5.86
N GLU A 149 -13.04 -12.92 5.00
CA GLU A 149 -12.87 -13.08 3.55
C GLU A 149 -11.89 -12.03 3.00
N ASN A 150 -10.79 -12.50 2.37
CA ASN A 150 -9.76 -11.60 1.84
C ASN A 150 -10.39 -10.68 0.78
N LEU A 151 -10.77 -9.47 1.20
CA LEU A 151 -11.34 -8.45 0.32
C LEU A 151 -10.36 -8.15 -0.79
N THR A 152 -10.87 -8.04 -2.01
CA THR A 152 -10.04 -7.69 -3.17
C THR A 152 -9.43 -6.30 -2.99
N PRO A 153 -8.24 -6.02 -3.56
CA PRO A 153 -7.62 -4.69 -3.46
C PRO A 153 -8.54 -3.55 -3.93
N LEU A 154 -9.42 -3.81 -4.90
CA LEU A 154 -10.41 -2.86 -5.40
C LEU A 154 -11.50 -2.57 -4.36
N GLU A 155 -12.00 -3.59 -3.66
CA GLU A 155 -12.98 -3.40 -2.58
C GLU A 155 -12.37 -2.63 -1.41
N GLN A 156 -11.12 -2.96 -1.04
CA GLN A 156 -10.38 -2.22 -0.02
C GLN A 156 -10.23 -0.74 -0.38
N GLN A 157 -9.91 -0.45 -1.65
CA GLN A 157 -9.83 0.92 -2.14
C GLN A 157 -11.18 1.64 -2.08
N ARG A 158 -12.26 1.00 -2.55
CA ARG A 158 -13.62 1.58 -2.49
C ARG A 158 -14.05 1.91 -1.07
N ILE A 159 -13.77 1.02 -0.11
CA ILE A 159 -14.07 1.25 1.30
C ILE A 159 -13.27 2.45 1.82
N ARG A 160 -11.98 2.53 1.50
CA ARG A 160 -11.12 3.65 1.90
C ARG A 160 -11.62 4.96 1.31
N ASP A 161 -11.94 5.00 0.02
CA ASP A 161 -12.43 6.19 -0.67
C ASP A 161 -13.77 6.67 -0.08
N GLY A 162 -14.68 5.73 0.23
CA GLY A 162 -15.94 6.05 0.91
C GLY A 162 -15.72 6.64 2.30
N LEU A 163 -14.80 6.06 3.08
CA LEU A 163 -14.43 6.58 4.40
C LEU A 163 -13.79 7.97 4.31
N GLN A 164 -12.90 8.21 3.35
CA GLN A 164 -12.31 9.52 3.12
C GLN A 164 -13.38 10.57 2.77
N GLN A 165 -14.37 10.22 1.94
CA GLN A 165 -15.47 11.12 1.60
C GLN A 165 -16.34 11.45 2.81
N GLU A 166 -16.68 10.45 3.63
CA GLU A 166 -17.40 10.66 4.88
C GLU A 166 -16.58 11.55 5.83
N PHE A 167 -15.28 11.28 5.99
CA PHE A 167 -14.41 12.08 6.85
C PHE A 167 -14.38 13.54 6.39
N LYS A 168 -14.26 13.77 5.08
CA LYS A 168 -14.33 15.11 4.49
C LYS A 168 -15.64 15.82 4.81
N ARG A 169 -16.77 15.12 4.72
CA ARG A 169 -18.09 15.68 5.05
C ARG A 169 -18.18 16.07 6.52
N GLU A 170 -17.69 15.21 7.40
CA GLU A 170 -17.69 15.44 8.84
C GLU A 170 -16.73 16.58 9.22
N LEU A 171 -15.54 16.66 8.60
CA LEU A 171 -14.62 17.78 8.77
C LEU A 171 -15.26 19.11 8.37
N ARG A 172 -15.96 19.15 7.22
CA ARG A 172 -16.72 20.34 6.80
C ARG A 172 -17.84 20.71 7.76
N ALA A 173 -18.57 19.72 8.29
CA ALA A 173 -19.61 19.95 9.29
C ALA A 173 -19.04 20.45 10.63
N MET A 174 -17.79 20.09 10.95
CA MET A 174 -17.05 20.55 12.12
C MET A 174 -16.21 21.81 11.87
N SER A 175 -16.20 22.34 10.64
CA SER A 175 -15.48 23.55 10.25
C SER A 175 -16.06 24.75 11.00
N GLY A 176 -15.35 25.18 12.05
CA GLY A 176 -15.80 26.19 13.01
C GLY A 176 -15.75 25.75 14.49
N LYS A 177 -15.74 24.44 14.77
CA LYS A 177 -15.56 23.88 16.13
C LYS A 177 -14.14 23.36 16.39
N LEU A 178 -13.39 23.09 15.32
CA LEU A 178 -12.00 22.67 15.42
C LEU A 178 -11.10 23.87 15.74
N PRO A 179 -10.08 23.70 16.59
CA PRO A 179 -9.19 24.79 16.97
C PRO A 179 -8.35 25.28 15.79
N GLY A 180 -8.37 26.60 15.54
CA GLY A 180 -7.48 27.27 14.60
C GLY A 180 -7.61 26.81 13.13
N ASN A 181 -6.48 26.79 12.42
CA ASN A 181 -6.39 26.41 11.00
C ASN A 181 -6.39 24.89 10.75
N LEU A 182 -6.71 24.07 11.77
CA LEU A 182 -6.63 22.61 11.69
C LEU A 182 -7.54 22.00 10.63
N SER A 183 -8.74 22.57 10.44
CA SER A 183 -9.67 22.10 9.41
C SER A 183 -9.08 22.25 8.01
N GLY A 184 -8.40 23.37 7.73
CA GLY A 184 -7.75 23.60 6.43
C GLY A 184 -6.56 22.67 6.21
N PHE A 185 -5.76 22.45 7.25
CA PHE A 185 -4.65 21.48 7.22
C PHE A 185 -5.14 20.06 6.91
N LEU A 186 -6.17 19.58 7.62
CA LEU A 186 -6.75 18.26 7.39
C LEU A 186 -7.37 18.11 6.00
N GLU A 187 -8.04 19.15 5.49
CA GLU A 187 -8.57 19.12 4.12
C GLU A 187 -7.45 19.01 3.08
N GLN A 188 -6.33 19.71 3.28
CA GLN A 188 -5.16 19.60 2.41
C GLN A 188 -4.52 18.21 2.48
N GLU A 189 -4.34 17.64 3.67
CA GLU A 189 -3.80 16.29 3.83
C GLU A 189 -4.70 15.22 3.21
N LEU A 190 -6.02 15.38 3.32
CA LEU A 190 -6.98 14.49 2.68
C LEU A 190 -6.98 14.64 1.16
N GLN A 191 -6.82 15.85 0.64
CA GLN A 191 -6.68 16.09 -0.80
C GLN A 191 -5.41 15.42 -1.35
N LYS A 192 -4.29 15.47 -0.62
CA LYS A 192 -3.06 14.74 -0.98
C LYS A 192 -3.26 13.23 -0.97
N ALA A 193 -4.02 12.71 0.01
CA ALA A 193 -4.36 11.29 0.07
C ALA A 193 -5.15 10.84 -1.18
N GLN A 194 -6.10 11.66 -1.64
CA GLN A 194 -6.87 11.40 -2.87
C GLN A 194 -6.03 11.48 -4.15
N GLN A 195 -4.97 12.28 -4.14
CA GLN A 195 -4.03 12.41 -5.26
C GLN A 195 -2.92 11.34 -5.27
N ALA A 196 -2.82 10.54 -4.21
CA ALA A 196 -1.78 9.52 -4.10
C ALA A 196 -1.96 8.47 -5.20
N LYS A 197 -1.03 8.45 -6.15
CA LYS A 197 -1.04 7.48 -7.26
C LYS A 197 -0.57 6.12 -6.75
N ILE A 198 -1.40 5.10 -6.92
CA ILE A 198 -0.96 3.71 -6.77
C ILE A 198 -0.01 3.41 -7.95
N PRO A 199 1.22 2.91 -7.73
CA PRO A 199 2.13 2.50 -8.80
C PRO A 199 1.64 1.19 -9.42
N TRP A 200 0.55 1.27 -10.16
CA TRP A 200 -0.14 0.12 -10.74
C TRP A 200 0.76 -0.67 -11.69
N GLN A 201 1.73 -0.01 -12.35
CA GLN A 201 2.74 -0.66 -13.19
C GLN A 201 3.55 -1.68 -12.39
N SER A 202 4.03 -1.28 -11.20
CA SER A 202 4.80 -2.17 -10.33
C SER A 202 3.95 -3.33 -9.79
N ILE A 203 2.67 -3.07 -9.48
CA ILE A 203 1.74 -4.10 -9.02
C ILE A 203 1.46 -5.12 -10.13
N LEU A 204 1.19 -4.63 -11.33
CA LEU A 204 0.90 -5.44 -12.51
C LEU A 204 2.13 -6.27 -12.91
N ALA A 205 3.32 -5.65 -12.94
CA ALA A 205 4.58 -6.33 -13.20
C ALA A 205 4.86 -7.44 -12.17
N ARG A 206 4.58 -7.21 -10.87
CA ARG A 206 4.70 -8.23 -9.82
C ARG A 206 3.74 -9.39 -10.03
N PHE A 207 2.49 -9.11 -10.40
CA PHE A 207 1.49 -10.14 -10.71
C PHE A 207 1.95 -11.01 -11.88
N VAL A 208 2.37 -10.38 -12.99
CA VAL A 208 2.84 -11.08 -14.19
C VAL A 208 4.14 -11.82 -13.96
N SER A 209 5.05 -11.29 -13.14
CA SER A 209 6.32 -11.97 -12.80
C SER A 209 6.08 -13.34 -12.16
N GLY A 210 4.98 -13.50 -11.41
CA GLY A 210 4.57 -14.78 -10.84
C GLY A 210 4.02 -15.78 -11.86
N LEU A 211 3.63 -15.31 -13.05
CA LEU A 211 3.03 -16.11 -14.11
C LEU A 211 4.06 -16.66 -15.11
N LYS A 212 5.35 -16.33 -14.98
CA LYS A 212 6.34 -16.71 -16.00
C LYS A 212 6.40 -18.24 -16.18
N ARG A 213 6.13 -18.70 -17.40
CA ARG A 213 6.36 -20.08 -17.81
C ARG A 213 7.84 -20.39 -17.70
N SER A 214 8.15 -21.50 -17.05
CA SER A 214 9.53 -21.98 -16.93
C SER A 214 9.50 -23.49 -17.13
N ASP A 215 10.37 -23.99 -18.00
CA ASP A 215 10.53 -25.44 -18.16
C ASP A 215 11.37 -26.01 -17.00
N TYR A 216 12.39 -25.24 -16.56
CA TYR A 216 13.31 -25.62 -15.49
C TYR A 216 13.68 -24.45 -14.58
N ARG A 217 13.77 -24.71 -13.27
CA ARG A 217 14.23 -23.77 -12.25
C ARG A 217 15.54 -24.23 -11.63
N SER A 218 16.52 -23.33 -11.54
CA SER A 218 17.78 -23.60 -10.84
C SER A 218 17.60 -23.65 -9.32
N PHE A 219 16.58 -22.98 -8.78
CA PHE A 219 16.27 -22.99 -7.35
C PHE A 219 14.75 -23.05 -7.10
N PRO A 220 14.28 -23.86 -6.13
CA PRO A 220 15.05 -24.88 -5.41
C PRO A 220 15.50 -25.99 -6.38
N PHE A 221 16.76 -26.41 -6.27
CA PHE A 221 17.30 -27.50 -7.09
C PHE A 221 16.73 -28.86 -6.65
N ASN A 222 16.64 -29.79 -7.59
CA ASN A 222 16.27 -31.16 -7.30
C ASN A 222 17.40 -31.86 -6.52
N LYS A 223 17.08 -32.37 -5.32
CA LYS A 223 18.06 -32.97 -4.40
C LYS A 223 18.46 -34.40 -4.76
N ARG A 224 17.88 -35.02 -5.80
CA ARG A 224 18.10 -36.44 -6.16
C ARG A 224 19.57 -36.82 -6.35
N HIS A 225 20.40 -35.91 -6.85
CA HIS A 225 21.84 -36.13 -7.09
C HIS A 225 22.74 -35.30 -6.16
N LEU A 226 22.18 -34.67 -5.12
CA LEU A 226 22.93 -33.79 -4.22
C LEU A 226 24.05 -34.54 -3.48
N TRP A 227 23.86 -35.84 -3.23
CA TRP A 227 24.86 -36.72 -2.63
C TRP A 227 26.13 -36.91 -3.48
N ARG A 228 26.07 -36.60 -4.79
CA ARG A 228 27.24 -36.56 -5.69
C ARG A 228 27.84 -35.16 -5.84
N GLY A 229 27.33 -34.16 -5.10
CA GLY A 229 27.71 -32.76 -5.27
C GLY A 229 27.11 -32.09 -6.51
N ILE A 230 26.10 -32.70 -7.15
CA ILE A 230 25.46 -32.16 -8.36
C ILE A 230 24.03 -31.69 -8.01
N GLY A 231 23.78 -30.39 -8.12
CA GLY A 231 22.43 -29.82 -8.06
C GLY A 231 21.79 -29.83 -9.45
N LEU A 232 20.72 -30.61 -9.64
CA LEU A 232 19.97 -30.61 -10.90
C LEU A 232 18.86 -29.55 -10.87
N PRO A 233 18.50 -28.93 -12.02
CA PRO A 233 17.32 -28.09 -12.12
C PRO A 233 16.05 -28.84 -11.71
N SER A 234 15.13 -28.16 -11.05
CA SER A 234 13.77 -28.65 -10.80
C SER A 234 12.85 -28.32 -11.98
N ILE A 235 11.72 -29.02 -12.09
CA ILE A 235 10.69 -28.71 -13.09
C ILE A 235 10.13 -27.32 -12.79
N GLY A 236 10.02 -26.49 -13.83
CA GLY A 236 9.49 -25.13 -13.69
C GLY A 236 7.98 -25.10 -13.42
N ILE A 237 7.39 -23.91 -13.39
CA ILE A 237 5.94 -23.73 -13.17
C ILE A 237 5.28 -23.72 -14.55
N PRO A 238 4.17 -24.45 -14.76
CA PRO A 238 3.34 -24.21 -15.93
C PRO A 238 2.79 -22.78 -15.85
N GLY A 239 3.27 -21.90 -16.74
CA GLY A 239 2.75 -20.55 -16.90
C GLY A 239 1.46 -20.55 -17.73
N PRO A 240 0.71 -19.44 -17.76
CA PRO A 240 -0.46 -19.32 -18.60
C PRO A 240 -0.06 -19.35 -20.08
N GLU A 241 -0.77 -20.13 -20.89
CA GLU A 241 -0.55 -20.18 -22.34
C GLU A 241 -1.20 -18.99 -23.06
N HIS A 242 -2.25 -18.41 -22.46
CA HIS A 242 -3.06 -17.35 -23.04
C HIS A 242 -3.43 -16.31 -21.98
N LEU A 243 -3.10 -15.06 -22.25
CA LEU A 243 -3.48 -13.90 -21.45
C LEU A 243 -4.59 -13.13 -22.16
N VAL A 244 -5.69 -12.87 -21.45
CA VAL A 244 -6.79 -12.04 -21.95
C VAL A 244 -6.85 -10.76 -21.11
N VAL A 245 -6.77 -9.61 -21.78
CA VAL A 245 -6.82 -8.29 -21.15
C VAL A 245 -7.97 -7.51 -21.73
N ALA A 246 -8.88 -7.03 -20.89
CA ALA A 246 -9.92 -6.10 -21.29
C ALA A 246 -9.52 -4.68 -20.86
N VAL A 247 -9.50 -3.76 -21.81
CA VAL A 247 -9.21 -2.34 -21.58
C VAL A 247 -10.49 -1.54 -21.78
N ASP A 248 -10.86 -0.80 -20.74
CA ASP A 248 -11.93 0.18 -20.83
C ASP A 248 -11.45 1.36 -21.69
N THR A 249 -12.18 1.65 -22.76
CA THR A 249 -11.96 2.80 -23.65
C THR A 249 -13.06 3.85 -23.51
N SER A 250 -13.82 3.81 -22.41
CA SER A 250 -14.87 4.79 -22.10
C SER A 250 -14.30 6.21 -21.99
N GLY A 251 -15.18 7.21 -22.08
CA GLY A 251 -14.80 8.63 -22.06
C GLY A 251 -14.09 9.11 -20.78
N SER A 252 -14.03 8.31 -19.71
CA SER A 252 -13.22 8.60 -18.52
C SER A 252 -11.72 8.33 -18.70
N MET A 253 -11.31 7.72 -19.81
CA MET A 253 -9.92 7.37 -20.09
C MET A 253 -9.25 8.42 -20.97
N SER A 254 -8.18 9.04 -20.46
CA SER A 254 -7.38 9.97 -21.25
C SER A 254 -6.51 9.21 -22.25
N SER A 255 -6.16 9.86 -23.37
CA SER A 255 -5.30 9.27 -24.39
C SER A 255 -3.89 8.97 -23.85
N GLU A 256 -3.39 9.77 -22.92
CA GLU A 256 -2.12 9.52 -22.22
C GLU A 256 -2.19 8.29 -21.33
N LEU A 257 -3.30 8.11 -20.61
CA LEU A 257 -3.49 6.95 -19.73
C LEU A 257 -3.63 5.67 -20.55
N LEU A 258 -4.39 5.70 -21.65
CA LEU A 258 -4.50 4.56 -22.57
C LEU A 258 -3.14 4.16 -23.14
N LYS A 259 -2.31 5.12 -23.57
CA LYS A 259 -0.94 4.85 -24.03
C LYS A 259 -0.09 4.18 -22.96
N GLN A 260 -0.18 4.61 -21.70
CA GLN A 260 0.53 3.98 -20.59
C GLN A 260 0.06 2.53 -20.36
N VAL A 261 -1.26 2.29 -20.39
CA VAL A 261 -1.85 0.96 -20.25
C VAL A 261 -1.38 0.02 -21.36
N LEU A 262 -1.44 0.46 -22.61
CA LEU A 262 -1.01 -0.35 -23.76
C LEU A 262 0.50 -0.65 -23.72
N ALA A 263 1.33 0.33 -23.34
CA ALA A 263 2.77 0.12 -23.20
C ALA A 263 3.12 -0.92 -22.12
N GLU A 264 2.42 -0.93 -20.98
CA GLU A 264 2.62 -1.93 -19.94
C GLU A 264 2.13 -3.32 -20.37
N ILE A 265 1.00 -3.40 -21.08
CA ILE A 265 0.50 -4.67 -21.65
C ILE A 265 1.50 -5.25 -22.65
N ASP A 266 2.12 -4.41 -23.47
CA ASP A 266 3.16 -4.83 -24.42
C ASP A 266 4.41 -5.36 -23.69
N GLN A 267 4.87 -4.68 -22.63
CA GLN A 267 5.97 -5.20 -21.80
C GLN A 267 5.65 -6.55 -21.16
N ILE A 268 4.42 -6.72 -20.66
CA ILE A 268 3.93 -7.97 -20.08
C ILE A 268 3.95 -9.10 -21.10
N ARG A 269 3.49 -8.83 -22.32
CA ARG A 269 3.50 -9.79 -23.42
C ARG A 269 4.92 -10.25 -23.75
N VAL A 270 5.84 -9.32 -23.95
CA VAL A 270 7.25 -9.62 -24.26
C VAL A 270 7.89 -10.44 -23.14
N PHE A 271 7.54 -10.19 -21.88
CA PHE A 271 8.09 -10.91 -20.74
C PHE A 271 7.50 -12.32 -20.52
N SER A 272 6.20 -12.48 -20.79
CA SER A 272 5.45 -13.71 -20.47
C SER A 272 5.48 -14.77 -21.57
N GLU A 273 5.89 -14.41 -22.80
CA GLU A 273 5.98 -15.32 -23.95
C GLU A 273 4.67 -16.10 -24.21
N CYS A 274 3.52 -15.51 -23.87
CA CYS A 274 2.21 -16.12 -24.04
C CYS A 274 1.39 -15.43 -25.14
N ARG A 275 0.37 -16.12 -25.66
CA ARG A 275 -0.61 -15.50 -26.56
C ARG A 275 -1.35 -14.39 -25.82
N LEU A 276 -1.62 -13.27 -26.48
CA LEU A 276 -2.36 -12.13 -25.92
C LEU A 276 -3.64 -11.89 -26.71
N THR A 277 -4.78 -11.79 -26.03
CA THR A 277 -6.01 -11.21 -26.58
C THR A 277 -6.32 -9.92 -25.84
N LEU A 278 -6.35 -8.81 -26.56
CA LEU A 278 -6.78 -7.51 -26.06
C LEU A 278 -8.23 -7.26 -26.50
N ILE A 279 -9.08 -6.96 -25.53
CA ILE A 279 -10.48 -6.61 -25.75
C ILE A 279 -10.62 -5.13 -25.40
N GLU A 280 -10.88 -4.30 -26.41
CA GLU A 280 -11.23 -2.89 -26.22
C GLU A 280 -12.75 -2.83 -26.02
N CYS A 281 -13.18 -2.32 -24.87
CA CYS A 281 -14.60 -2.28 -24.51
C CYS A 281 -15.00 -0.94 -23.89
N ASP A 282 -16.24 -0.52 -24.16
CA ASP A 282 -16.92 0.57 -23.48
C ASP A 282 -18.28 0.05 -22.91
N ALA A 283 -19.42 0.59 -23.36
CA ALA A 283 -20.73 -0.04 -23.16
C ALA A 283 -20.90 -1.36 -23.95
N THR A 284 -20.09 -1.57 -24.99
CA THR A 284 -20.05 -2.78 -25.80
C THR A 284 -18.60 -3.15 -26.16
N ILE A 285 -18.36 -4.38 -26.63
CA ILE A 285 -17.05 -4.74 -27.16
C ILE A 285 -16.86 -4.02 -28.50
N GLN A 286 -15.83 -3.19 -28.58
CA GLN A 286 -15.53 -2.40 -29.78
C GLN A 286 -14.60 -3.16 -30.71
N LYS A 287 -13.55 -3.77 -30.15
CA LYS A 287 -12.51 -4.44 -30.92
C LYS A 287 -11.86 -5.55 -30.12
N ILE A 288 -11.55 -6.65 -30.80
CA ILE A 288 -10.76 -7.75 -30.27
C ILE A 288 -9.53 -7.88 -31.16
N SER A 289 -8.36 -7.78 -30.55
CA SER A 289 -7.08 -7.94 -31.22
C SER A 289 -6.34 -9.11 -30.58
N GLU A 290 -5.75 -9.96 -31.40
CA GLU A 290 -5.01 -11.14 -30.94
C GLU A 290 -3.60 -11.09 -31.48
N TRP A 291 -2.65 -11.48 -30.64
CA TRP A 291 -1.25 -11.62 -31.02
C TRP A 291 -0.71 -12.93 -30.49
N GLU A 292 0.03 -13.61 -31.36
CA GLU A 292 0.79 -14.80 -30.96
C GLU A 292 2.06 -14.40 -30.19
N ALA A 293 2.66 -15.34 -29.46
CA ALA A 293 3.79 -15.05 -28.56
C ALA A 293 5.03 -14.47 -29.26
N TRP A 294 5.20 -14.73 -30.56
CA TRP A 294 6.39 -14.36 -31.34
C TRP A 294 6.18 -13.20 -32.33
N GLU A 295 5.00 -12.59 -32.38
CA GLU A 295 4.71 -11.51 -33.34
C GLU A 295 5.26 -10.16 -32.88
N ASP A 296 5.81 -9.36 -33.79
CA ASP A 296 6.35 -8.04 -33.46
C ASP A 296 5.21 -7.00 -33.42
N SER A 297 4.98 -6.37 -32.26
CA SER A 297 3.85 -5.45 -32.02
C SER A 297 4.18 -3.98 -32.28
N THR A 298 5.36 -3.67 -32.81
CA THR A 298 5.81 -2.31 -33.10
C THR A 298 4.88 -1.53 -34.05
N GLN A 299 3.97 -2.20 -34.76
CA GLN A 299 2.94 -1.57 -35.60
C GLN A 299 1.54 -1.48 -34.96
N ALA A 300 1.30 -2.11 -33.80
CA ALA A 300 -0.04 -2.28 -33.23
C ALA A 300 -0.40 -1.27 -32.13
N PHE A 301 0.60 -0.68 -31.47
CA PHE A 301 0.42 0.19 -30.29
C PHE A 301 0.91 1.64 -30.48
N SER A 302 1.16 2.06 -31.73
CA SER A 302 1.57 3.43 -32.10
C SER A 302 0.40 4.40 -32.25
#